data_AF-A0A4D9DGC4-F1
#
_entry.id   AF-A0A4D9DGC4-F1
#
_cell.length_a   1.000
_cell.length_b   1.000
_cell.length_c   1.000
_cell.angle_alpha   90.00
_cell.angle_beta   90.00
_cell.angle_gamma   90.00
#
_symmetry.space_group_name_H-M   'P 1'
#
loop_
_entity.id
_entity.type
_entity.pdbx_description
1 polymer ?
#
loop_
_entity_poly.entity_id
_entity_poly.type
_entity_poly.pdbx_seq_one_letter_code
_entity_poly.pdbx_strand_id
1 'polypeptide(L)'
;MFWNALVRKGKAEGANEEDMDVVVAIHNNMNENTWRKVLEWEALNSSSPLQMDPAHSDEANTPRLSRFLGRPDELSPKAWFKSLFGHPLPFDRHDWVIQRQDGAEVRYIIDYYHDDAAAKENQVPKDLVDANSVKSISVDVRPALDSVHAFLDRGMRMPMNRVAGSTHFQPLPFFWTGGKDPAVGGLGRAGAGVAPFKHMANVGGVEKEGSNKAMELSTISRQVHDSCAENFAAMQACTDEASCARAAVKLSYCMGSLLCKKEAAAFDEAVGALGQGDEHDKAVEAAFARMQRCLDDFEAEAQKSRK
;
A
#
# COMPACT_ATOMS: atom_id res chain seq x y z
N MET A 1 30.91 1.52 -0.34
CA MET A 1 30.26 1.98 0.92
C MET A 1 29.11 1.07 1.35
N PHE A 2 28.29 0.56 0.43
CA PHE A 2 27.17 -0.35 0.73
C PHE A 2 27.61 -1.68 1.35
N TRP A 3 28.68 -2.30 0.82
CA TRP A 3 29.31 -3.50 1.37
C TRP A 3 29.65 -3.38 2.87
N ASN A 4 30.38 -2.32 3.24
CA ASN A 4 30.73 -2.07 4.65
C ASN A 4 29.49 -1.92 5.55
N ALA A 5 28.38 -1.40 5.02
CA ALA A 5 27.12 -1.30 5.76
C ALA A 5 26.45 -2.68 5.95
N LEU A 6 26.49 -3.57 4.94
CA LEU A 6 26.00 -4.94 5.06
C LEU A 6 26.82 -5.75 6.07
N VAL A 7 28.15 -5.66 6.00
CA VAL A 7 29.07 -6.32 6.92
C VAL A 7 28.79 -5.87 8.35
N ARG A 8 28.65 -4.56 8.59
CA ARG A 8 28.31 -4.01 9.91
C ARG A 8 26.96 -4.48 10.45
N LYS A 9 26.00 -4.77 9.57
CA LYS A 9 24.66 -5.25 9.93
C LYS A 9 24.60 -6.77 10.08
N GLY A 10 25.71 -7.49 9.90
CA GLY A 10 25.74 -8.95 9.93
C GLY A 10 24.95 -9.60 8.79
N LYS A 11 24.71 -8.87 7.68
CA LYS A 11 23.93 -9.34 6.53
C LYS A 11 24.79 -9.61 5.29
N ALA A 12 26.10 -9.81 5.46
CA ALA A 12 27.02 -10.13 4.37
C ALA A 12 27.08 -11.64 4.08
N GLU A 13 26.47 -12.48 4.92
CA GLU A 13 26.44 -13.93 4.71
C GLU A 13 25.66 -14.27 3.44
N GLY A 14 26.33 -14.90 2.47
CA GLY A 14 25.76 -15.24 1.16
C GLY A 14 25.78 -14.12 0.11
N ALA A 15 26.40 -12.97 0.39
CA ALA A 15 26.59 -11.89 -0.58
C ALA A 15 28.07 -11.74 -0.96
N ASN A 16 28.36 -11.50 -2.24
CA ASN A 16 29.73 -11.20 -2.69
C ASN A 16 29.91 -9.69 -2.90
N GLU A 17 31.12 -9.19 -2.63
CA GLU A 17 31.44 -7.77 -2.82
C GLU A 17 31.33 -7.35 -4.30
N GLU A 18 31.65 -8.25 -5.22
CA GLU A 18 31.56 -8.03 -6.67
C GLU A 18 30.12 -7.81 -7.15
N ASP A 19 29.12 -8.34 -6.44
CA ASP A 19 27.70 -8.18 -6.77
C ASP A 19 27.14 -6.83 -6.28
N MET A 20 27.90 -6.06 -5.50
CA MET A 20 27.41 -4.84 -4.85
C MET A 20 27.07 -3.73 -5.83
N ASP A 21 27.79 -3.63 -6.95
CA ASP A 21 27.52 -2.60 -7.96
C ASP A 21 26.15 -2.83 -8.62
N VAL A 22 25.81 -4.09 -8.89
CA VAL A 22 24.49 -4.47 -9.42
C VAL A 22 23.39 -4.20 -8.39
N VAL A 23 23.63 -4.57 -7.13
CA VAL A 23 22.67 -4.31 -6.04
C VAL A 23 22.40 -2.82 -5.89
N VAL A 24 23.44 -1.98 -5.89
CA VAL A 24 23.29 -0.52 -5.81
C VAL A 24 22.55 0.03 -7.03
N ALA A 25 22.83 -0.46 -8.24
CA ALA A 25 22.11 -0.08 -9.45
C ALA A 25 20.61 -0.39 -9.34
N ILE A 26 20.25 -1.57 -8.83
CA ILE A 26 18.84 -1.98 -8.60
C ILE A 26 18.18 -1.07 -7.56
N HIS A 27 18.84 -0.77 -6.44
CA HIS A 27 18.28 0.11 -5.41
C HIS A 27 18.07 1.54 -5.92
N ASN A 28 19.01 2.07 -6.70
CA ASN A 28 18.87 3.39 -7.31
C ASN A 28 17.71 3.41 -8.30
N ASN A 29 17.60 2.40 -9.16
CA ASN A 29 16.47 2.21 -10.06
C ASN A 29 15.13 2.21 -9.29
N MET A 30 15.03 1.43 -8.21
CA MET A 30 13.82 1.36 -7.37
C MET A 30 13.48 2.72 -6.76
N ASN A 31 14.47 3.41 -6.21
CA ASN A 31 14.29 4.74 -5.62
C ASN A 31 13.79 5.74 -6.67
N GLU A 32 14.35 5.71 -7.88
CA GLU A 32 13.99 6.66 -8.94
C GLU A 32 12.63 6.37 -9.57
N ASN A 33 12.28 5.08 -9.70
CA ASN A 33 10.93 4.65 -10.05
C ASN A 33 9.90 5.08 -9.00
N THR A 34 10.25 4.97 -7.72
CA THR A 34 9.40 5.39 -6.60
C THR A 34 9.22 6.91 -6.61
N TRP A 35 10.31 7.66 -6.74
CA TRP A 35 10.29 9.11 -6.78
C TRP A 35 9.43 9.62 -7.94
N ARG A 36 9.58 9.07 -9.15
CA ARG A 36 8.73 9.43 -10.29
C ARG A 36 7.24 9.25 -10.01
N LYS A 37 6.85 8.14 -9.39
CA LYS A 37 5.44 7.91 -9.01
C LYS A 37 4.98 8.89 -7.92
N VAL A 38 5.84 9.25 -6.96
CA VAL A 38 5.53 10.32 -5.99
C VAL A 38 5.29 11.64 -6.73
N LEU A 39 6.15 12.00 -7.68
CA LEU A 39 5.99 13.21 -8.48
C LEU A 39 4.69 13.19 -9.30
N GLU A 40 4.27 12.05 -9.85
CA GLU A 40 2.97 11.93 -10.52
C GLU A 40 1.78 12.20 -9.58
N TRP A 41 1.88 11.84 -8.30
CA TRP A 41 0.89 12.21 -7.29
C TRP A 41 0.94 13.69 -6.92
N GLU A 42 2.14 14.24 -6.76
CA GLU A 42 2.35 15.65 -6.43
C GLU A 42 1.91 16.57 -7.57
N ALA A 43 2.02 16.12 -8.83
CA ALA A 43 1.52 16.84 -10.01
C ALA A 43 0.02 17.15 -9.95
N LEU A 44 -0.78 16.34 -9.24
CA LEU A 44 -2.20 16.66 -9.01
C LEU A 44 -2.38 17.97 -8.26
N ASN A 45 -1.41 18.31 -7.41
CA ASN A 45 -1.46 19.41 -6.43
C ASN A 45 -0.64 20.62 -6.85
N SER A 46 0.19 20.47 -7.88
CA SER A 46 0.85 21.60 -8.51
C SER A 46 -0.17 22.39 -9.35
N SER A 47 -0.16 23.71 -9.19
CA SER A 47 -0.97 24.64 -9.98
C SER A 47 -0.59 24.67 -11.48
N SER A 48 0.46 23.97 -11.89
CA SER A 48 0.88 23.84 -13.29
C SER A 48 1.51 22.46 -13.56
N PRO A 49 0.87 21.59 -14.37
CA PRO A 49 1.43 20.32 -14.82
C PRO A 49 2.74 20.47 -15.63
N LEU A 50 2.97 21.66 -16.21
CA LEU A 50 4.16 21.99 -17.01
C LEU A 50 5.38 22.36 -16.15
N GLN A 51 5.22 22.47 -14.82
CA GLN A 51 6.27 22.94 -13.90
C GLN A 51 7.03 21.80 -13.21
N MET A 52 6.81 20.55 -13.63
CA MET A 52 7.56 19.37 -13.18
C MET A 52 8.54 18.84 -14.23
N ASP A 53 8.88 19.63 -15.25
CA ASP A 53 10.07 19.39 -16.04
C ASP A 53 11.30 19.75 -15.19
N PRO A 54 12.19 18.80 -14.85
CA PRO A 54 13.41 19.07 -14.08
C PRO A 54 14.31 20.12 -14.72
N ALA A 55 14.16 20.37 -16.03
CA ALA A 55 14.91 21.39 -16.75
C ALA A 55 14.34 22.82 -16.59
N HIS A 56 13.10 22.98 -16.10
CA HIS A 56 12.40 24.27 -16.03
C HIS A 56 11.70 24.53 -14.68
N SER A 57 11.85 23.64 -13.69
CA SER A 57 11.33 23.86 -12.33
C SER A 57 12.24 24.79 -11.54
N ASP A 58 11.72 25.91 -11.03
CA ASP A 58 12.39 26.70 -9.99
C ASP A 58 12.67 25.78 -8.79
N GLU A 59 13.89 25.78 -8.23
CA GLU A 59 14.23 24.93 -7.06
C GLU A 59 13.31 25.16 -5.86
N ALA A 60 12.70 26.34 -5.80
CA ALA A 60 11.72 26.72 -4.79
C ALA A 60 10.39 25.96 -4.95
N ASN A 61 10.08 25.48 -6.16
CA ASN A 61 8.82 24.87 -6.53
C ASN A 61 8.86 23.33 -6.67
N THR A 62 9.94 22.68 -6.26
CA THR A 62 10.05 21.21 -6.37
C THR A 62 9.80 20.55 -5.01
N PRO A 63 8.90 19.54 -4.91
CA PRO A 63 8.70 18.80 -3.67
C PRO A 63 9.99 18.10 -3.24
N ARG A 64 10.25 18.05 -1.93
CA ARG A 64 11.50 17.50 -1.37
C ARG A 64 11.21 16.36 -0.40
N LEU A 65 12.07 15.34 -0.41
CA LEU A 65 12.00 14.28 0.59
C LEU A 65 12.50 14.83 1.94
N SER A 66 11.58 14.97 2.91
CA SER A 66 11.89 15.43 4.28
C SER A 66 12.37 14.27 5.15
N ARG A 67 11.62 13.15 5.14
CA ARG A 67 11.92 12.00 6.01
C ARG A 67 11.70 10.67 5.31
N PHE A 68 12.55 9.71 5.64
CA PHE A 68 12.48 8.33 5.18
C PHE A 68 12.37 7.39 6.37
N LEU A 69 11.38 6.49 6.37
CA LEU A 69 11.20 5.48 7.42
C LEU A 69 10.91 4.10 6.81
N GLY A 70 11.82 3.15 7.03
CA GLY A 70 11.58 1.75 6.70
C GLY A 70 10.70 1.07 7.75
N ARG A 71 9.70 0.31 7.30
CA ARG A 71 8.78 -0.47 8.12
C ARG A 71 8.65 -1.91 7.58
N PRO A 72 9.76 -2.67 7.48
CA PRO A 72 9.79 -3.96 6.79
C PRO A 72 8.89 -5.03 7.43
N ASP A 73 8.66 -4.96 8.75
CA ASP A 73 7.85 -5.94 9.49
C ASP A 73 6.35 -5.56 9.58
N GLU A 74 5.94 -4.45 8.96
CA GLU A 74 4.57 -3.96 9.04
C GLU A 74 3.90 -3.95 7.66
N LEU A 75 2.78 -4.65 7.53
CA LEU A 75 1.95 -4.56 6.34
C LEU A 75 1.17 -3.25 6.34
N SER A 76 1.06 -2.63 5.16
CA SER A 76 0.13 -1.52 4.99
C SER A 76 -1.32 -2.04 4.94
N PRO A 77 -2.33 -1.24 5.32
CA PRO A 77 -3.73 -1.68 5.28
C PRO A 77 -4.16 -2.19 3.90
N LYS A 78 -3.66 -1.55 2.82
CA LYS A 78 -3.90 -2.01 1.45
C LYS A 78 -3.22 -3.34 1.17
N ALA A 79 -1.95 -3.53 1.56
CA ALA A 79 -1.23 -4.78 1.35
C ALA A 79 -1.86 -5.94 2.12
N TRP A 80 -2.26 -5.70 3.37
CA TRP A 80 -3.01 -6.66 4.18
C TRP A 80 -4.32 -7.06 3.49
N PHE A 81 -5.11 -6.08 3.04
CA PHE A 81 -6.36 -6.34 2.33
C PHE A 81 -6.13 -7.10 1.02
N LYS A 82 -5.13 -6.72 0.21
CA LYS A 82 -4.77 -7.43 -1.03
C LYS A 82 -4.32 -8.88 -0.77
N SER A 83 -3.64 -9.13 0.35
CA SER A 83 -3.21 -10.48 0.76
C SER A 83 -4.40 -11.43 0.95
N LEU A 84 -5.53 -10.94 1.46
CA LEU A 84 -6.77 -11.72 1.57
C LEU A 84 -7.29 -12.21 0.22
N PHE A 85 -6.94 -11.53 -0.88
CA PHE A 85 -7.30 -11.90 -2.26
C PHE A 85 -6.16 -12.62 -3.00
N GLY A 86 -5.19 -13.18 -2.28
CA GLY A 86 -4.10 -13.98 -2.86
C GLY A 86 -3.02 -13.15 -3.55
N HIS A 87 -2.96 -11.83 -3.33
CA HIS A 87 -1.84 -11.02 -3.79
C HIS A 87 -0.59 -11.34 -2.97
N PRO A 88 0.62 -11.39 -3.57
CA PRO A 88 1.85 -11.53 -2.81
C PRO A 88 1.98 -10.39 -1.79
N LEU A 89 2.52 -10.71 -0.62
CA LEU A 89 2.86 -9.72 0.39
C LEU A 89 4.05 -8.88 -0.10
N PRO A 90 4.09 -7.58 0.24
CA PRO A 90 5.26 -6.78 -0.04
C PRO A 90 6.43 -7.31 0.79
N PHE A 91 7.60 -7.40 0.17
CA PHE A 91 8.82 -7.82 0.86
C PHE A 91 9.45 -6.66 1.64
N ASP A 92 9.07 -5.42 1.31
CA ASP A 92 9.58 -4.22 1.94
C ASP A 92 8.54 -3.08 1.88
N ARG A 93 8.36 -2.36 2.98
CA ARG A 93 7.46 -1.22 3.11
C ARG A 93 8.23 -0.01 3.61
N HIS A 94 7.98 1.12 2.96
CA HIS A 94 8.55 2.40 3.32
C HIS A 94 7.48 3.48 3.46
N ASP A 95 7.67 4.35 4.44
CA ASP A 95 6.91 5.59 4.59
C ASP A 95 7.84 6.77 4.25
N TRP A 96 7.53 7.51 3.20
CA TRP A 96 8.26 8.73 2.80
C TRP A 96 7.45 9.96 3.19
N VAL A 97 8.06 10.96 3.82
CA VAL A 97 7.41 12.23 4.11
C VAL A 97 7.98 13.27 3.15
N ILE A 98 7.10 13.84 2.34
CA ILE A 98 7.42 14.82 1.32
C ILE A 98 7.03 16.19 1.82
N GLN A 99 7.96 17.13 1.78
CA GLN A 99 7.70 18.53 2.07
C GLN A 99 7.38 19.27 0.77
N ARG A 100 6.20 19.88 0.75
CA ARG A 100 5.73 20.76 -0.32
C ARG A 100 6.21 22.20 -0.10
N GLN A 101 6.02 23.03 -1.13
CA GLN A 101 6.46 24.42 -1.15
C GLN A 101 5.76 25.30 -0.09
N ASP A 102 4.51 24.98 0.22
CA ASP A 102 3.70 25.62 1.26
C ASP A 102 4.12 25.21 2.68
N GLY A 103 5.15 24.38 2.81
CA GLY A 103 5.63 23.82 4.06
C GLY A 103 4.81 22.63 4.56
N ALA A 104 3.78 22.18 3.82
CA ALA A 104 3.00 21.03 4.20
C ALA A 104 3.84 19.74 4.06
N GLU A 105 3.70 18.86 5.05
CA GLU A 105 4.30 17.53 5.02
C GLU A 105 3.24 16.47 4.68
N VAL A 106 3.48 15.74 3.60
CA VAL A 106 2.58 14.67 3.14
C VAL A 106 3.29 13.34 3.22
N ARG A 107 2.68 12.39 3.94
CA ARG A 107 3.20 11.04 4.08
C ARG A 107 2.72 10.16 2.92
N TYR A 108 3.65 9.45 2.31
CA TYR A 108 3.43 8.45 1.28
C TYR A 108 3.73 7.06 1.83
N ILE A 109 2.88 6.10 1.47
CA ILE A 109 3.07 4.68 1.75
C ILE A 109 3.54 4.02 0.46
N ILE A 110 4.67 3.33 0.55
CA ILE A 110 5.34 2.67 -0.57
C ILE A 110 5.49 1.20 -0.22
N ASP A 111 4.81 0.33 -0.96
CA ASP A 111 4.95 -1.12 -0.83
C ASP A 111 5.72 -1.67 -2.04
N TYR A 112 6.80 -2.40 -1.80
CA TYR A 112 7.59 -3.08 -2.82
C TYR A 112 7.21 -4.55 -2.90
N TYR A 113 6.94 -5.03 -4.12
CA TYR A 113 6.60 -6.41 -4.40
C TYR A 113 7.64 -7.03 -5.31
N HIS A 114 7.90 -8.32 -5.10
CA HIS A 114 8.78 -9.10 -5.95
C HIS A 114 7.96 -10.09 -6.77
N ASP A 115 8.29 -10.21 -8.06
CA ASP A 115 7.73 -11.20 -8.95
C ASP A 115 8.83 -12.12 -9.48
N ASP A 116 8.85 -13.34 -8.95
CA ASP A 116 9.78 -14.41 -9.34
C ASP A 116 9.64 -14.80 -10.83
N ALA A 117 8.46 -14.61 -11.42
CA ALA A 117 8.24 -14.91 -12.84
C ALA A 117 8.87 -13.85 -13.74
N ALA A 118 8.72 -12.57 -13.38
CA ALA A 118 9.33 -11.44 -14.08
C ALA A 118 10.84 -11.32 -13.79
N ALA A 119 11.35 -11.95 -12.72
CA ALA A 119 12.79 -12.03 -12.42
C ALA A 119 13.62 -12.66 -13.56
N LYS A 120 13.00 -13.51 -14.38
CA LYS A 120 13.66 -14.13 -15.55
C LYS A 120 13.86 -13.16 -16.73
N GLU A 121 13.14 -12.04 -16.74
CA GLU A 121 13.24 -11.00 -17.78
C GLU A 121 14.11 -9.81 -17.35
N ASN A 122 14.61 -9.82 -16.12
CA ASN A 122 15.50 -8.78 -15.63
C ASN A 122 16.79 -8.75 -16.45
N GLN A 123 17.15 -7.54 -16.86
CA GLN A 123 18.48 -7.27 -17.38
C GLN A 123 19.25 -6.55 -16.29
N VAL A 124 20.53 -6.89 -16.13
CA VAL A 124 21.42 -6.09 -15.27
C VAL A 124 21.42 -4.67 -15.85
N PRO A 125 21.06 -3.63 -15.07
CA PRO A 125 21.11 -2.25 -15.53
C PRO A 125 22.50 -1.95 -16.10
N LYS A 126 22.58 -1.46 -17.34
CA LYS A 126 23.86 -1.16 -17.99
C LYS A 126 24.58 0.01 -17.31
N ASP A 127 23.82 0.89 -16.67
CA ASP A 127 24.27 2.06 -15.95
C ASP A 127 23.51 2.21 -14.62
N LEU A 128 24.10 2.89 -13.63
CA LEU A 128 23.55 3.10 -12.28
C LEU A 128 22.20 3.88 -12.22
N VAL A 129 21.70 4.32 -13.37
CA VAL A 129 20.55 5.22 -13.55
C VAL A 129 19.49 4.65 -14.48
N ASP A 130 19.69 3.46 -15.05
CA ASP A 130 18.73 2.88 -15.98
C ASP A 130 17.48 2.38 -15.23
N ALA A 131 16.39 3.14 -15.35
CA ALA A 131 15.12 2.92 -14.64
C ALA A 131 14.28 1.76 -15.20
N ASN A 132 14.61 1.22 -16.39
CA ASN A 132 13.74 0.28 -17.12
C ASN A 132 14.24 -1.18 -17.15
N SER A 133 15.41 -1.46 -16.59
CA SER A 133 16.08 -2.76 -16.67
C SER A 133 15.61 -3.80 -15.66
N VAL A 134 15.05 -3.36 -14.52
CA VAL A 134 14.54 -4.23 -13.45
C VAL A 134 13.01 -4.30 -13.53
N LYS A 135 12.48 -5.43 -14.02
CA LYS A 135 11.04 -5.65 -14.19
C LYS A 135 10.42 -6.49 -13.07
N SER A 136 11.24 -7.21 -12.30
CA SER A 136 10.77 -8.08 -11.21
C SER A 136 10.35 -7.36 -9.95
N ILE A 137 10.62 -6.06 -9.85
CA ILE A 137 10.30 -5.27 -8.67
C ILE A 137 9.26 -4.25 -9.06
N SER A 138 8.06 -4.47 -8.58
CA SER A 138 6.95 -3.56 -8.76
C SER A 138 6.71 -2.77 -7.48
N VAL A 139 6.25 -1.53 -7.64
CA VAL A 139 6.08 -0.60 -6.52
C VAL A 139 4.68 0.02 -6.54
N ASP A 140 4.02 -0.03 -5.39
CA ASP A 140 2.74 0.62 -5.13
C ASP A 140 2.98 1.87 -4.29
N VAL A 141 2.92 3.05 -4.92
CA VAL A 141 3.10 4.34 -4.27
C VAL A 141 1.76 5.05 -4.15
N ARG A 142 1.45 5.54 -2.94
CA ARG A 142 0.22 6.29 -2.69
C ARG A 142 0.33 7.22 -1.48
N PRO A 143 -0.41 8.33 -1.45
CA PRO A 143 -0.58 9.12 -0.23
C PRO A 143 -1.17 8.27 0.91
N ALA A 144 -0.66 8.47 2.12
CA ALA A 144 -1.28 7.95 3.33
C ALA A 144 -2.64 8.63 3.53
N LEU A 145 -3.65 7.90 4.00
CA LEU A 145 -4.99 8.45 4.25
C LEU A 145 -5.05 9.23 5.57
N ASP A 146 -4.06 10.08 5.80
CA ASP A 146 -3.94 10.91 7.00
C ASP A 146 -4.74 12.23 6.88
N SER A 147 -5.20 12.56 5.67
CA SER A 147 -5.95 13.79 5.36
C SER A 147 -7.05 13.58 4.31
N VAL A 148 -8.10 14.42 4.35
CA VAL A 148 -9.17 14.43 3.35
C VAL A 148 -8.61 14.71 1.96
N HIS A 149 -7.61 15.57 1.87
CA HIS A 149 -6.90 15.85 0.64
C HIS A 149 -6.28 14.57 0.05
N ALA A 150 -5.59 13.76 0.86
CA ALA A 150 -5.04 12.48 0.43
C ALA A 150 -6.13 11.45 0.08
N PHE A 151 -7.28 11.50 0.76
CA PHE A 151 -8.45 10.68 0.43
C PHE A 151 -9.05 11.06 -0.93
N LEU A 152 -9.29 12.34 -1.19
CA LEU A 152 -9.80 12.87 -2.47
C LEU A 152 -8.82 12.63 -3.61
N ASP A 153 -7.52 12.79 -3.34
CA ASP A 153 -6.46 12.45 -4.30
C ASP A 153 -6.60 10.98 -4.74
N ARG A 154 -6.75 10.08 -3.76
CA ARG A 154 -6.82 8.64 -4.00
C ARG A 154 -8.13 8.17 -4.63
N GLY A 155 -9.26 8.65 -4.14
CA GLY A 155 -10.59 8.15 -4.50
C GLY A 155 -11.27 8.91 -5.63
N MET A 156 -10.72 10.05 -6.06
CA MET A 156 -11.37 10.89 -7.07
C MET A 156 -10.37 11.53 -8.04
N ARG A 157 -9.43 12.36 -7.57
CA ARG A 157 -8.61 13.19 -8.47
C ARG A 157 -7.67 12.36 -9.32
N MET A 158 -6.90 11.44 -8.73
CA MET A 158 -6.01 10.57 -9.51
C MET A 158 -6.79 9.72 -10.53
N PRO A 159 -7.86 9.02 -10.16
CA PRO A 159 -8.71 8.31 -11.13
C PRO A 159 -9.28 9.18 -12.24
N MET A 160 -9.82 10.35 -11.91
CA MET A 160 -10.37 11.28 -12.91
C MET A 160 -9.29 11.75 -13.88
N ASN A 161 -8.10 12.08 -13.39
CA ASN A 161 -6.97 12.46 -14.22
C ASN A 161 -6.50 11.29 -15.10
N ARG A 162 -6.56 10.04 -14.61
CA ARG A 162 -6.26 8.85 -15.42
C ARG A 162 -7.28 8.64 -16.54
N VAL A 163 -8.57 8.80 -16.24
CA VAL A 163 -9.66 8.70 -17.24
C VAL A 163 -9.55 9.83 -18.27
N ALA A 164 -9.19 11.04 -17.84
CA ALA A 164 -8.96 12.19 -18.72
C ALA A 164 -7.65 12.10 -19.51
N GLY A 165 -6.76 11.12 -19.21
CA GLY A 165 -5.46 10.99 -19.84
C GLY A 165 -4.44 12.07 -19.46
N SER A 166 -4.71 12.85 -18.40
CA SER A 166 -3.85 13.93 -17.92
C SER A 166 -2.72 13.46 -16.98
N THR A 167 -2.67 12.17 -16.65
CA THR A 167 -1.59 11.55 -15.88
C THR A 167 -1.20 10.20 -16.47
N HIS A 168 0.08 9.86 -16.37
CA HIS A 168 0.61 8.54 -16.72
C HIS A 168 0.63 7.57 -15.54
N PHE A 169 0.11 7.97 -14.37
CA PHE A 169 0.11 7.14 -13.19
C PHE A 169 -0.67 5.83 -13.39
N GLN A 170 0.04 4.73 -13.22
CA GLN A 170 -0.51 3.38 -13.25
C GLN A 170 -0.39 2.74 -11.87
N PRO A 171 -1.51 2.51 -11.15
CA PRO A 171 -1.51 1.74 -9.92
C PRO A 171 -1.33 0.25 -10.23
N LEU A 172 -0.75 -0.47 -9.28
CA LEU A 172 -0.73 -1.94 -9.37
C LEU A 172 -2.15 -2.50 -9.33
N PRO A 173 -2.42 -3.57 -10.09
CA PRO A 173 -3.74 -4.19 -10.12
C PRO A 173 -4.13 -4.64 -8.71
N PHE A 174 -5.42 -4.55 -8.44
CA PHE A 174 -5.97 -4.93 -7.14
C PHE A 174 -5.89 -6.45 -6.94
N PHE A 175 -6.33 -7.21 -7.94
CA PHE A 175 -6.16 -8.65 -8.01
C PHE A 175 -4.81 -8.99 -8.62
N TRP A 176 -4.15 -10.04 -8.11
CA TRP A 176 -2.91 -10.53 -8.70
C TRP A 176 -3.19 -11.12 -10.09
N THR A 177 -2.65 -10.50 -11.12
CA THR A 177 -2.81 -10.94 -12.52
C THR A 177 -1.76 -11.96 -12.96
N GLY A 178 -1.03 -12.59 -12.03
CA GLY A 178 -0.02 -13.59 -12.36
C GLY A 178 1.21 -13.01 -13.05
N GLY A 179 1.68 -11.84 -12.62
CA GLY A 179 2.86 -11.18 -13.19
C GLY A 179 2.64 -10.51 -14.55
N LYS A 180 1.40 -10.44 -15.04
CA LYS A 180 1.05 -9.64 -16.21
C LYS A 180 0.66 -8.25 -15.75
N ASP A 181 1.66 -7.40 -15.56
CA ASP A 181 1.43 -5.97 -15.63
C ASP A 181 0.99 -5.63 -17.06
N PRO A 182 -0.20 -5.04 -17.28
CA PRO A 182 -0.63 -4.62 -18.62
C PRO A 182 0.27 -3.52 -19.21
N ALA A 183 1.20 -2.99 -18.43
CA ALA A 183 2.20 -2.01 -18.84
C ALA A 183 3.42 -2.62 -19.56
N VAL A 184 3.61 -3.94 -19.53
CA VAL A 184 4.76 -4.60 -20.16
C VAL A 184 4.25 -5.68 -21.12
N GLY A 185 4.05 -5.30 -22.38
CA GLY A 185 3.57 -6.20 -23.42
C GLY A 185 4.55 -7.32 -23.78
N GLY A 186 4.01 -8.53 -23.99
CA GLY A 186 4.71 -9.66 -24.62
C GLY A 186 3.91 -10.96 -24.59
N LEU A 187 3.46 -11.44 -25.75
CA LEU A 187 2.76 -12.71 -25.99
C LEU A 187 3.55 -13.93 -25.46
N GLY A 188 2.87 -14.90 -24.83
CA GLY A 188 3.46 -16.24 -24.61
C GLY A 188 2.61 -17.20 -23.79
N ARG A 189 2.48 -18.43 -24.27
CA ARG A 189 1.64 -19.54 -23.76
C ARG A 189 2.30 -20.33 -22.62
N ALA A 190 1.41 -20.93 -21.81
CA ALA A 190 1.49 -22.11 -20.95
C ALA A 190 2.82 -22.89 -20.78
N GLY A 191 3.12 -23.27 -19.54
CA GLY A 191 4.02 -24.38 -19.19
C GLY A 191 4.01 -24.67 -17.69
N ALA A 192 3.77 -25.92 -17.31
CA ALA A 192 3.50 -26.39 -15.96
C ALA A 192 4.76 -26.69 -15.11
N GLY A 193 4.62 -26.50 -13.79
CA GLY A 193 5.25 -27.26 -12.70
C GLY A 193 6.73 -27.01 -12.39
N VAL A 194 7.06 -26.71 -11.13
CA VAL A 194 7.92 -27.52 -10.21
C VAL A 194 7.73 -26.98 -8.77
N ALA A 195 7.83 -27.88 -7.80
CA ALA A 195 7.48 -27.81 -6.37
C ALA A 195 8.61 -27.20 -5.47
N PRO A 196 8.39 -27.04 -4.14
CA PRO A 196 8.93 -25.96 -3.30
C PRO A 196 10.21 -26.33 -2.52
N PHE A 197 10.94 -25.31 -2.05
CA PHE A 197 11.95 -25.46 -1.00
C PHE A 197 11.34 -25.28 0.40
N LYS A 198 11.77 -26.15 1.31
CA LYS A 198 11.23 -26.45 2.64
C LYS A 198 12.34 -26.27 3.68
N HIS A 199 11.93 -25.91 4.91
CA HIS A 199 12.70 -25.79 6.17
C HIS A 199 13.51 -24.49 6.33
N MET A 200 13.46 -23.79 7.47
CA MET A 200 13.71 -24.34 8.82
C MET A 200 12.69 -23.91 9.88
N ALA A 201 12.31 -24.88 10.71
CA ALA A 201 11.76 -24.67 12.04
C ALA A 201 12.90 -24.71 13.06
N ASN A 202 12.78 -23.93 14.14
CA ASN A 202 12.82 -24.38 15.54
C ASN A 202 13.44 -23.31 16.45
N VAL A 203 12.64 -22.72 17.35
CA VAL A 203 13.11 -22.26 18.67
C VAL A 203 11.97 -22.43 19.68
N GLY A 204 12.22 -23.31 20.67
CA GLY A 204 12.07 -23.07 22.11
C GLY A 204 10.75 -22.51 22.64
N GLY A 205 10.07 -23.34 23.44
CA GLY A 205 8.83 -22.96 24.14
C GLY A 205 8.99 -21.90 25.22
N VAL A 206 7.90 -21.16 25.42
CA VAL A 206 7.58 -20.39 26.61
C VAL A 206 6.07 -20.59 26.90
N GLU A 207 5.74 -20.56 28.18
CA GLU A 207 4.55 -21.11 28.81
C GLU A 207 3.21 -20.50 28.39
N LYS A 208 2.15 -21.31 28.54
CA LYS A 208 0.77 -21.10 28.09
C LYS A 208 0.00 -20.10 28.96
N GLU A 209 -0.43 -18.99 28.37
CA GLU A 209 -1.58 -18.19 28.84
C GLU A 209 -2.58 -17.81 27.71
N GLY A 210 -2.28 -18.11 26.44
CA GLY A 210 -3.04 -17.58 25.27
C GLY A 210 -4.27 -18.37 24.78
N SER A 211 -4.58 -19.54 25.35
CA SER A 211 -5.53 -20.48 24.73
C SER A 211 -6.99 -20.00 24.67
N ASN A 212 -7.46 -19.20 25.63
CA ASN A 212 -8.86 -18.77 25.68
C ASN A 212 -9.13 -17.55 24.77
N LYS A 213 -8.17 -16.61 24.68
CA LYS A 213 -8.32 -15.37 23.91
C LYS A 213 -8.22 -15.61 22.40
N ALA A 214 -7.39 -16.56 21.97
CA ALA A 214 -7.28 -16.96 20.56
C ALA A 214 -8.57 -17.65 20.04
N MET A 215 -9.23 -18.45 20.89
CA MET A 215 -10.50 -19.11 20.57
C MET A 215 -11.64 -18.09 20.42
N GLU A 216 -11.68 -17.09 21.31
CA GLU A 216 -12.64 -15.98 21.26
C GLU A 216 -12.47 -15.13 19.98
N LEU A 217 -11.24 -14.77 19.65
CA LEU A 217 -10.92 -13.99 18.44
C LEU A 217 -11.26 -14.73 17.14
N SER A 218 -11.05 -16.06 17.08
CA SER A 218 -11.41 -16.87 15.92
C SER A 218 -12.92 -16.94 15.72
N THR A 219 -13.70 -16.93 16.81
CA THR A 219 -15.16 -16.92 16.78
C THR A 219 -15.69 -15.57 16.31
N ILE A 220 -15.11 -14.47 16.82
CA ILE A 220 -15.44 -13.11 16.41
C ILE A 220 -15.13 -12.89 14.93
N SER A 221 -13.98 -13.35 14.44
CA SER A 221 -13.62 -13.22 13.02
C SER A 221 -14.60 -13.95 12.10
N ARG A 222 -15.06 -15.15 12.51
CA ARG A 222 -16.08 -15.90 11.76
C ARG A 222 -17.42 -15.19 11.77
N GLN A 223 -17.84 -14.69 12.93
CA GLN A 223 -19.09 -13.95 13.07
C GLN A 223 -19.11 -12.68 12.21
N VAL A 224 -17.99 -11.95 12.11
CA VAL A 224 -17.86 -10.78 11.24
C VAL A 224 -17.95 -11.16 9.76
N HIS A 225 -17.26 -12.22 9.36
CA HIS A 225 -17.32 -12.72 7.98
C HIS A 225 -18.75 -13.12 7.58
N ASP A 226 -19.44 -13.86 8.44
CA ASP A 226 -20.80 -14.34 8.17
C ASP A 226 -21.82 -13.19 8.19
N SER A 227 -21.72 -12.28 9.16
CA SER A 227 -22.66 -11.16 9.30
C SER A 227 -22.48 -10.08 8.23
N CYS A 228 -21.27 -9.92 7.68
CA CYS A 228 -20.96 -8.93 6.65
C CYS A 228 -20.78 -9.53 5.24
N ALA A 229 -21.14 -10.80 5.03
CA ALA A 229 -20.90 -11.56 3.81
C ALA A 229 -21.43 -10.85 2.54
N GLU A 230 -22.60 -10.24 2.60
CA GLU A 230 -23.18 -9.50 1.46
C GLU A 230 -22.37 -8.24 1.11
N ASN A 231 -21.85 -7.54 2.11
CA ASN A 231 -20.99 -6.37 1.89
C ASN A 231 -19.62 -6.79 1.35
N PHE A 232 -19.10 -7.95 1.77
CA PHE A 232 -17.92 -8.57 1.17
C PHE A 232 -18.17 -8.96 -0.30
N ALA A 233 -19.31 -9.57 -0.61
CA ALA A 233 -19.67 -9.94 -1.98
C ALA A 233 -19.87 -8.70 -2.87
N ALA A 234 -20.49 -7.64 -2.36
CA ALA A 234 -20.65 -6.37 -3.06
C ALA A 234 -19.30 -5.69 -3.34
N MET A 235 -18.36 -5.79 -2.40
CA MET A 235 -16.97 -5.37 -2.61
C MET A 235 -16.23 -6.20 -3.65
N GLN A 236 -16.53 -7.49 -3.77
CA GLN A 236 -15.92 -8.38 -4.77
C GLN A 236 -16.49 -8.19 -6.17
N ALA A 237 -17.76 -7.81 -6.27
CA ALA A 237 -18.47 -7.65 -7.54
C ALA A 237 -18.38 -6.23 -8.14
N CYS A 238 -17.82 -5.26 -7.40
CA CYS A 238 -17.72 -3.89 -7.88
C CYS A 238 -16.67 -3.78 -9.01
N THR A 239 -16.98 -3.00 -10.04
CA THR A 239 -16.13 -2.83 -11.23
C THR A 239 -15.67 -1.38 -11.43
N ASP A 240 -16.45 -0.43 -10.92
CA ASP A 240 -16.15 0.99 -10.95
C ASP A 240 -15.81 1.50 -9.56
N GLU A 241 -14.97 2.53 -9.50
CA GLU A 241 -14.44 3.03 -8.25
C GLU A 241 -15.49 3.63 -7.32
N ALA A 242 -16.52 4.28 -7.88
CA ALA A 242 -17.61 4.84 -7.09
C ALA A 242 -18.46 3.73 -6.45
N SER A 243 -18.68 2.60 -7.12
CA SER A 243 -19.36 1.44 -6.52
C SER A 243 -18.47 0.74 -5.49
N CYS A 244 -17.18 0.61 -5.75
CA CYS A 244 -16.22 0.02 -4.80
C CYS A 244 -16.06 0.89 -3.53
N ALA A 245 -15.98 2.22 -3.66
CA ALA A 245 -15.89 3.11 -2.50
C ALA A 245 -17.14 3.00 -1.61
N ARG A 246 -18.33 2.96 -2.22
CA ARG A 246 -19.59 2.76 -1.49
C ARG A 246 -19.66 1.39 -0.82
N ALA A 247 -19.22 0.34 -1.50
CA ALA A 247 -19.16 -1.00 -0.93
C ALA A 247 -18.14 -1.08 0.23
N ALA A 248 -17.03 -0.34 0.16
CA ALA A 248 -16.00 -0.32 1.21
C ALA A 248 -16.49 0.38 2.47
N VAL A 249 -17.22 1.49 2.33
CA VAL A 249 -17.86 2.19 3.45
C VAL A 249 -18.91 1.29 4.11
N LYS A 250 -19.75 0.61 3.31
CA LYS A 250 -20.75 -0.33 3.84
C LYS A 250 -20.13 -1.50 4.59
N LEU A 251 -19.03 -2.05 4.07
CA LEU A 251 -18.30 -3.12 4.73
C LEU A 251 -17.66 -2.62 6.05
N SER A 252 -17.02 -1.45 6.03
CA SER A 252 -16.41 -0.84 7.21
C SER A 252 -17.45 -0.54 8.29
N TYR A 253 -18.63 -0.05 7.90
CA TYR A 253 -19.75 0.15 8.82
C TYR A 253 -20.29 -1.16 9.38
N CYS A 254 -20.46 -2.19 8.56
CA CYS A 254 -20.90 -3.51 9.03
C CYS A 254 -19.93 -4.09 10.07
N MET A 255 -18.63 -4.04 9.80
CA MET A 255 -17.60 -4.46 10.75
C MET A 255 -17.61 -3.59 12.02
N GLY A 256 -17.73 -2.27 11.86
CA GLY A 256 -17.83 -1.33 12.97
C GLY A 256 -19.06 -1.60 13.86
N SER A 257 -20.20 -1.94 13.28
CA SER A 257 -21.43 -2.24 14.03
C SER A 257 -21.32 -3.50 14.90
N LEU A 258 -20.39 -4.39 14.58
CA LEU A 258 -20.13 -5.63 15.33
C LEU A 258 -19.02 -5.44 16.38
N LEU A 259 -17.93 -4.77 15.99
CA LEU A 259 -16.70 -4.68 16.77
C LEU A 259 -16.57 -3.35 17.54
N CYS A 260 -17.05 -2.26 16.96
CA CYS A 260 -16.87 -0.88 17.42
C CYS A 260 -18.23 -0.19 17.59
N LYS A 261 -19.14 -0.81 18.36
CA LYS A 261 -20.56 -0.43 18.47
C LYS A 261 -20.78 1.04 18.80
N LYS A 262 -19.94 1.60 19.68
CA LYS A 262 -20.03 3.00 20.10
C LYS A 262 -19.71 3.95 18.95
N GLU A 263 -18.63 3.66 18.22
CA GLU A 263 -18.17 4.44 17.09
C GLU A 263 -19.12 4.30 15.89
N ALA A 264 -19.67 3.10 15.67
CA ALA A 264 -20.68 2.85 14.64
C ALA A 264 -22.00 3.57 14.93
N ALA A 265 -22.45 3.62 16.18
CA ALA A 265 -23.63 4.40 16.58
C ALA A 265 -23.40 5.91 16.38
N ALA A 266 -22.20 6.41 16.71
CA ALA A 266 -21.85 7.80 16.46
C ALA A 266 -21.76 8.14 14.96
N PHE A 267 -21.38 7.18 14.12
CA PHE A 267 -21.43 7.33 12.67
C PHE A 267 -22.86 7.31 12.14
N ASP A 268 -23.72 6.43 12.66
CA ASP A 268 -25.14 6.37 12.30
C ASP A 268 -25.88 7.66 12.66
N GLU A 269 -25.61 8.21 13.84
CA GLU A 269 -26.13 9.50 14.28
C GLU A 269 -25.64 10.66 13.41
N ALA A 270 -24.36 10.65 13.04
CA ALA A 270 -23.79 11.68 12.16
C ALA A 270 -24.41 11.62 10.76
N VAL A 271 -24.66 10.43 10.21
CA VAL A 271 -25.30 10.24 8.90
C VAL A 271 -26.81 10.56 8.94
N GLY A 272 -27.47 10.25 10.06
CA GLY A 272 -28.90 10.47 10.26
C GLY A 272 -29.29 11.91 10.64
N ALA A 273 -28.32 12.72 11.09
CA ALA A 273 -28.56 14.12 11.41
C ALA A 273 -29.01 14.89 10.15
N LEU A 274 -30.17 15.54 10.20
CA LEU A 274 -30.61 16.41 9.11
C LEU A 274 -29.71 17.66 9.05
N GLY A 275 -28.76 17.66 8.11
CA GLY A 275 -27.87 18.79 7.81
C GLY A 275 -27.47 18.77 6.34
N GLN A 276 -27.29 19.94 5.73
CA GLN A 276 -26.74 20.09 4.38
C GLN A 276 -25.58 21.09 4.44
N GLY A 277 -24.44 20.71 3.85
CA GLY A 277 -23.24 21.55 3.76
C GLY A 277 -22.04 21.00 4.55
N ASP A 278 -20.90 21.67 4.40
CA ASP A 278 -19.57 21.25 4.85
C ASP A 278 -19.46 20.83 6.33
N GLU A 279 -20.31 21.35 7.21
CA GLU A 279 -20.28 21.03 8.65
C GLU A 279 -20.87 19.65 8.95
N HIS A 280 -21.92 19.25 8.23
CA HIS A 280 -22.50 17.92 8.31
C HIS A 280 -21.52 16.88 7.74
N ASP A 281 -20.92 17.17 6.59
CA ASP A 281 -19.95 16.27 5.95
C ASP A 281 -18.72 16.04 6.84
N LYS A 282 -18.18 17.09 7.47
CA LYS A 282 -17.09 16.97 8.45
C LYS A 282 -17.46 16.13 9.67
N ALA A 283 -18.70 16.23 10.14
CA ALA A 283 -19.17 15.45 11.28
C ALA A 283 -19.26 13.95 10.93
N VAL A 284 -19.78 13.62 9.74
CA VAL A 284 -19.84 12.25 9.20
C VAL A 284 -18.43 11.68 9.01
N GLU A 285 -17.52 12.46 8.42
CA GLU A 285 -16.12 12.07 8.22
C GLU A 285 -15.39 11.80 9.54
N ALA A 286 -15.54 12.70 10.51
CA ALA A 286 -14.91 12.54 11.82
C ALA A 286 -15.44 11.30 12.54
N ALA A 287 -16.74 10.99 12.40
CA ALA A 287 -17.34 9.80 12.96
C ALA A 287 -16.84 8.52 12.27
N PHE A 288 -16.74 8.51 10.95
CA PHE A 288 -16.20 7.39 10.19
C PHE A 288 -14.73 7.12 10.54
N ALA A 289 -13.90 8.17 10.64
CA ALA A 289 -12.49 8.04 11.00
C ALA A 289 -12.28 7.48 12.42
N ARG A 290 -13.18 7.80 13.37
CA ARG A 290 -13.17 7.18 14.70
C ARG A 290 -13.48 5.69 14.63
N MET A 291 -14.47 5.31 13.82
CA MET A 291 -14.83 3.91 13.60
C MET A 291 -13.69 3.11 12.96
N GLN A 292 -13.02 3.67 11.94
CA GLN A 292 -11.86 3.02 11.31
C GLN A 292 -10.70 2.81 12.28
N ARG A 293 -10.33 3.83 13.08
CA ARG A 293 -9.28 3.67 14.10
C ARG A 293 -9.57 2.53 15.08
N CYS A 294 -10.82 2.40 15.53
CA CYS A 294 -11.20 1.29 16.40
C CYS A 294 -11.04 -0.09 15.71
N LEU A 295 -11.38 -0.19 14.42
CA LEU A 295 -11.17 -1.43 13.66
C LEU A 295 -9.68 -1.76 13.50
N ASP A 296 -8.84 -0.76 13.24
CA ASP A 296 -7.39 -0.92 13.12
C ASP A 296 -6.77 -1.37 14.46
N ASP A 297 -7.22 -0.80 15.58
CA ASP A 297 -6.79 -1.20 16.92
C ASP A 297 -7.17 -2.65 17.23
N PHE A 298 -8.39 -3.07 16.88
CA PHE A 298 -8.84 -4.45 17.02
C PHE A 298 -7.97 -5.42 16.20
N GLU A 299 -7.60 -5.03 14.98
CA GLU A 299 -6.69 -5.83 14.15
C GLU A 299 -5.29 -5.93 14.76
N ALA A 300 -4.74 -4.82 15.27
CA ALA A 300 -3.44 -4.81 15.92
C ALA A 300 -3.42 -5.70 17.17
N GLU A 301 -4.50 -5.72 17.95
CA GLU A 301 -4.66 -6.65 19.08
C GLU A 301 -4.80 -8.10 18.63
N ALA A 302 -5.57 -8.34 17.57
CA ALA A 302 -5.75 -9.64 16.98
C ALA A 302 -4.41 -10.25 16.52
N GLN A 303 -3.56 -9.45 15.88
CA GLN A 303 -2.22 -9.86 15.43
C GLN A 303 -1.27 -10.16 16.60
N LYS A 304 -1.31 -9.35 17.67
CA LYS A 304 -0.52 -9.60 18.89
C LYS A 304 -0.88 -10.92 19.57
N SER A 305 -2.15 -11.31 19.54
CA SER A 305 -2.61 -12.58 20.14
C SER A 305 -2.26 -13.85 19.34
N ARG A 306 -1.77 -13.70 18.10
CA ARG A 306 -1.33 -14.81 17.23
C ARG A 306 0.17 -15.11 17.33
N LYS A 307 0.95 -14.24 17.98
CA LYS A 307 2.38 -14.41 18.27
C LYS A 307 2.54 -15.02 19.66
#